data_AF-A0A0N1ESQ5-F1
#
_entry.id   AF-A0A0N1ESQ5-F1
#
_cell.length_a   1.000
_cell.length_b   1.000
_cell.length_c   1.000
_cell.angle_alpha   90.00
_cell.angle_beta   90.00
_cell.angle_gamma   90.00
#
_symmetry.space_group_name_H-M   'P 1'
#
loop_
_entity.id
_entity.type
_entity.pdbx_description
1 polymer ?
#
loop_
_entity_poly.entity_id
_entity_poly.type
_entity_poly.pdbx_seq_one_letter_code
_entity_poly.pdbx_strand_id
1 'polypeptide(L)'
;MKTILRILLLSGAALTTNSVFATDLVCDVYPKGSNGYSSNGTARCDAFDFSFGNSTTGKFYLQNISKPINQVIWQGDASCSGGTSCTVNVRAYRSTSASALILYKDGTYETTNIARMSYETGH
;
A
#
# COMPACT_ATOMS: atom_id res chain seq x y z
N MET A 1 -60.85 4.04 23.46
CA MET A 1 -59.66 3.36 22.91
C MET A 1 -59.30 4.02 21.59
N LYS A 2 -58.09 4.57 21.44
CA LYS A 2 -57.39 4.79 20.16
C LYS A 2 -55.98 5.27 20.50
N THR A 3 -55.12 4.32 20.84
CA THR A 3 -53.71 4.49 21.19
C THR A 3 -52.95 4.91 19.93
N ILE A 4 -52.36 6.09 19.94
CA ILE A 4 -51.51 6.61 18.86
C ILE A 4 -50.12 5.98 19.03
N LEU A 5 -49.82 4.96 18.23
CA LEU A 5 -48.50 4.35 18.17
C LEU A 5 -47.62 5.19 17.22
N ARG A 6 -46.73 6.01 17.77
CA ARG A 6 -45.67 6.69 17.00
C ARG A 6 -44.52 5.71 16.80
N ILE A 7 -44.45 5.10 15.62
CA ILE A 7 -43.30 4.27 15.21
C ILE A 7 -42.20 5.23 14.78
N LEU A 8 -41.19 5.41 15.64
CA LEU A 8 -39.96 6.12 15.31
C LEU A 8 -39.07 5.13 14.53
N LEU A 9 -39.09 5.19 13.21
CA LEU A 9 -38.12 4.49 12.37
C LEU A 9 -36.77 5.19 12.52
N LEU A 10 -35.91 4.69 13.42
CA LEU A 10 -34.47 4.93 13.33
C LEU A 10 -33.97 4.17 12.11
N SER A 11 -34.02 4.82 10.94
CA SER A 11 -33.17 4.44 9.81
C SER A 11 -31.73 4.78 10.19
N GLY A 12 -31.09 3.84 10.89
CA GLY A 12 -29.65 3.80 11.06
C GLY A 12 -29.03 3.64 9.68
N ALA A 13 -28.63 4.76 9.09
CA ALA A 13 -27.72 4.73 7.96
C ALA A 13 -26.43 4.09 8.47
N ALA A 14 -26.24 2.81 8.16
CA ALA A 14 -24.94 2.18 8.26
C ALA A 14 -24.02 2.96 7.31
N LEU A 15 -23.27 3.90 7.86
CA LEU A 15 -22.12 4.49 7.19
C LEU A 15 -21.11 3.34 7.03
N THR A 16 -21.23 2.60 5.94
CA THR A 16 -20.13 1.75 5.49
C THR A 16 -19.03 2.72 5.06
N THR A 17 -18.17 3.09 5.99
CA THR A 17 -16.93 3.81 5.71
C THR A 17 -16.02 2.85 4.95
N ASN A 18 -16.27 2.69 3.65
CA ASN A 18 -15.19 2.34 2.74
C ASN A 18 -14.25 3.54 2.83
N SER A 19 -13.22 3.46 3.67
CA SER A 19 -12.18 4.47 3.75
C SER A 19 -11.49 4.53 2.40
N VAL A 20 -12.00 5.38 1.51
CA VAL A 20 -11.30 5.78 0.29
C VAL A 20 -10.14 6.62 0.79
N PHE A 21 -8.98 5.98 0.94
CA PHE A 21 -7.74 6.70 1.22
C PHE A 21 -7.49 7.64 0.04
N ALA A 22 -7.06 8.85 0.35
CA ALA A 22 -6.84 9.90 -0.64
C ALA A 22 -5.51 9.70 -1.39
N THR A 23 -4.69 8.73 -0.96
CA THR A 23 -3.43 8.29 -1.54
C THR A 23 -3.31 6.77 -1.42
N ASP A 24 -2.93 6.12 -2.52
CA ASP A 24 -2.67 4.68 -2.56
C ASP A 24 -1.18 4.41 -2.34
N LEU A 25 -0.86 3.33 -1.62
CA LEU A 25 0.48 2.77 -1.58
C LEU A 25 0.56 1.55 -2.49
N VAL A 26 1.48 1.61 -3.45
CA VAL A 26 1.77 0.54 -4.40
C VAL A 26 3.24 0.14 -4.34
N CYS A 27 3.59 -0.92 -5.06
CA CYS A 27 4.96 -1.39 -5.18
C CYS A 27 5.37 -1.65 -6.64
N ASP A 28 6.67 -1.74 -6.85
CA ASP A 28 7.31 -2.37 -7.99
C ASP A 28 8.39 -3.33 -7.48
N VAL A 29 8.63 -4.43 -8.20
CA VAL A 29 9.76 -5.33 -8.01
C VAL A 29 10.50 -5.46 -9.34
N TYR A 30 11.83 -5.46 -9.30
CA TYR A 30 12.67 -5.41 -10.49
C TYR A 30 13.53 -6.68 -10.57
N PRO A 31 13.09 -7.76 -11.23
CA PRO A 31 13.87 -8.96 -11.42
C PRO A 31 15.17 -8.68 -12.20
N LYS A 32 16.19 -9.48 -11.95
CA LYS A 32 17.53 -9.35 -12.55
C LYS A 32 17.71 -10.18 -13.81
N GLY A 33 16.95 -11.27 -13.96
CA GLY A 33 17.08 -12.17 -15.11
C GLY A 33 16.54 -11.58 -16.42
N SER A 34 17.11 -12.01 -17.55
CA SER A 34 16.81 -11.48 -18.90
C SER A 34 15.39 -11.79 -19.42
N ASN A 35 14.61 -12.62 -18.71
CA ASN A 35 13.21 -12.94 -19.01
C ASN A 35 12.35 -12.88 -17.73
N GLY A 36 12.65 -11.94 -16.83
CA GLY A 36 11.90 -11.78 -15.59
C GLY A 36 10.47 -11.30 -15.84
N TYR A 37 9.53 -11.81 -15.06
CA TYR A 37 8.16 -11.31 -14.98
C TYR A 37 8.02 -10.39 -13.76
N SER A 38 7.17 -9.36 -13.88
CA SER A 38 6.79 -8.53 -12.73
C SER A 38 5.35 -8.03 -12.85
N SER A 39 4.62 -8.10 -11.75
CA SER A 39 3.35 -7.38 -11.54
C SER A 39 3.64 -6.15 -10.70
N ASN A 40 3.65 -4.96 -11.33
CA ASN A 40 4.06 -3.69 -10.73
C ASN A 40 2.91 -2.68 -10.74
N GLY A 41 3.01 -1.61 -9.93
CA GLY A 41 2.02 -0.54 -9.87
C GLY A 41 0.71 -0.94 -9.16
N THR A 42 0.75 -1.96 -8.30
CA THR A 42 -0.41 -2.36 -7.48
C THR A 42 -0.02 -2.52 -6.01
N ALA A 43 -0.97 -2.77 -5.13
CA ALA A 43 -0.69 -3.10 -3.73
C ALA A 43 -0.14 -4.51 -3.52
N ARG A 44 -0.11 -5.36 -4.56
CA ARG A 44 0.44 -6.72 -4.53
C ARG A 44 1.37 -6.92 -5.72
N CYS A 45 2.66 -6.91 -5.46
CA CYS A 45 3.67 -6.99 -6.49
C CYS A 45 4.42 -8.29 -6.37
N ASP A 46 4.63 -8.94 -7.49
CA ASP A 46 5.31 -10.21 -7.53
C ASP A 46 6.26 -10.15 -8.71
N ALA A 47 7.49 -10.62 -8.49
CA ALA A 47 8.44 -10.80 -9.57
C ALA A 47 9.04 -12.19 -9.53
N PHE A 48 9.34 -12.70 -10.71
CA PHE A 48 10.03 -13.97 -10.88
C PHE A 48 11.08 -13.86 -11.98
N ASP A 49 12.23 -14.51 -11.81
CA ASP A 49 13.22 -14.67 -12.87
C ASP A 49 14.05 -15.96 -12.75
N PHE A 50 14.97 -16.18 -13.69
CA PHE A 50 15.95 -17.27 -13.64
C PHE A 50 17.38 -16.74 -13.44
N SER A 51 17.55 -15.76 -12.58
CA SER A 51 18.89 -15.25 -12.23
C SER A 51 19.62 -16.14 -11.21
N PHE A 52 18.89 -17.02 -10.51
CA PHE A 52 19.40 -17.84 -9.40
C PHE A 52 20.02 -16.98 -8.28
N GLY A 53 19.58 -15.73 -8.17
CA GLY A 53 20.01 -14.78 -7.15
C GLY A 53 19.23 -14.91 -5.84
N ASN A 54 19.78 -14.40 -4.74
CA ASN A 54 19.11 -14.45 -3.43
C ASN A 54 18.26 -13.21 -3.10
N SER A 55 18.33 -12.17 -3.93
CA SER A 55 17.63 -10.90 -3.70
C SER A 55 17.54 -10.06 -4.96
N THR A 56 16.57 -9.17 -4.97
CA THR A 56 16.47 -8.09 -5.94
C THR A 56 16.10 -6.76 -5.30
N THR A 57 15.92 -5.74 -6.13
CA THR A 57 15.46 -4.40 -5.71
C THR A 57 13.97 -4.28 -5.95
N GLY A 58 13.27 -3.70 -4.97
CA GLY A 58 11.89 -3.28 -5.10
C GLY A 58 11.73 -1.83 -4.65
N LYS A 59 10.55 -1.26 -4.91
CA LYS A 59 10.22 0.12 -4.55
C LYS A 59 8.77 0.18 -4.11
N PHE A 60 8.51 0.64 -2.90
CA PHE A 60 7.19 1.10 -2.49
C PHE A 60 7.02 2.57 -2.85
N TYR A 61 5.85 3.00 -3.29
CA TYR A 61 5.62 4.41 -3.62
C TYR A 61 4.14 4.78 -3.58
N LEU A 62 3.91 6.06 -3.30
CA LEU A 62 2.59 6.66 -3.22
C LEU A 62 2.08 7.00 -4.62
N GLN A 63 0.81 6.69 -4.89
CA GLN A 63 0.08 7.03 -6.10
C GLN A 63 -1.23 7.74 -5.76
N ASN A 64 -1.82 8.40 -6.76
CA ASN A 64 -3.10 9.11 -6.63
C ASN A 64 -3.11 10.18 -5.53
N ILE A 65 -1.96 10.79 -5.22
CA ILE A 65 -1.82 11.81 -4.18
C ILE A 65 -2.72 13.01 -4.50
N SER A 66 -3.77 13.17 -3.72
CA SER A 66 -4.77 14.22 -3.91
C SER A 66 -4.48 15.51 -3.14
N LYS A 67 -3.56 15.48 -2.18
CA LYS A 67 -3.23 16.60 -1.29
C LYS A 67 -1.72 16.83 -1.15
N PRO A 68 -1.26 18.07 -0.94
CA PRO A 68 0.15 18.36 -0.75
C PRO A 68 0.68 17.75 0.56
N ILE A 69 1.68 16.87 0.42
CA ILE A 69 2.30 16.14 1.54
C ILE A 69 3.27 17.05 2.29
N ASN A 70 3.21 17.00 3.62
CA ASN A 70 4.21 17.59 4.52
C ASN A 70 5.26 16.54 4.91
N GLN A 71 4.84 15.34 5.32
CA GLN A 71 5.73 14.27 5.74
C GLN A 71 5.13 12.90 5.43
N VAL A 72 5.99 11.94 5.07
CA VAL A 72 5.66 10.53 4.96
C VAL A 72 6.44 9.77 6.02
N ILE A 73 5.73 8.99 6.82
CA ILE A 73 6.31 8.12 7.85
C ILE A 73 6.07 6.69 7.39
N TRP A 74 7.13 6.05 6.92
CA TRP A 74 7.09 4.66 6.46
C TRP A 74 6.95 3.69 7.62
N GLN A 75 6.19 2.62 7.39
CA GLN A 75 5.90 1.54 8.35
C GLN A 75 6.09 0.19 7.66
N GLY A 76 6.34 -0.86 8.46
CA GLY A 76 6.62 -2.20 7.97
C GLY A 76 8.10 -2.39 7.64
N ASP A 77 8.39 -3.09 6.55
CA ASP A 77 9.75 -3.37 6.09
C ASP A 77 10.38 -2.19 5.33
N ALA A 78 9.57 -1.22 4.91
CA ALA A 78 10.04 0.04 4.34
C ALA A 78 10.53 0.98 5.46
N SER A 79 11.82 1.33 5.45
CA SER A 79 12.45 2.16 6.49
C SER A 79 13.07 3.46 5.95
N CYS A 80 12.51 4.03 4.89
CA CYS A 80 13.06 5.21 4.25
C CYS A 80 12.84 6.50 5.06
N SER A 81 13.77 7.45 4.93
CA SER A 81 13.65 8.78 5.54
C SER A 81 12.88 9.72 4.62
N GLY A 82 11.55 9.78 4.79
CA GLY A 82 10.67 10.66 4.01
C GLY A 82 10.51 10.25 2.55
N GLY A 83 10.06 11.20 1.71
CA GLY A 83 9.78 11.00 0.29
C GLY A 83 8.50 10.23 0.00
N THR A 84 8.04 10.30 -1.25
CA THR A 84 6.84 9.57 -1.74
C THR A 84 7.18 8.19 -2.30
N SER A 85 8.44 7.77 -2.19
CA SER A 85 8.90 6.44 -2.59
C SER A 85 9.99 5.93 -1.65
N CYS A 86 10.08 4.62 -1.53
CA CYS A 86 11.03 3.92 -0.69
C CYS A 86 11.57 2.68 -1.41
N THR A 87 12.85 2.70 -1.74
CA THR A 87 13.55 1.56 -2.34
C THR A 87 13.96 0.57 -1.26
N VAL A 88 13.73 -0.72 -1.50
CA VAL A 88 14.02 -1.80 -0.55
C VAL A 88 14.72 -2.97 -1.25
N ASN A 89 15.46 -3.76 -0.47
CA ASN A 89 15.97 -5.06 -0.92
C ASN A 89 14.90 -6.13 -0.68
N VAL A 90 14.52 -6.85 -1.72
CA VAL A 90 13.52 -7.93 -1.67
C VAL A 90 14.27 -9.25 -1.73
N ARG A 91 14.24 -10.01 -0.64
CA ARG A 91 14.86 -11.34 -0.59
C ARG A 91 14.01 -12.34 -1.35
N ALA A 92 14.66 -13.24 -2.08
CA ALA A 92 13.98 -14.33 -2.77
C ALA A 92 13.21 -15.21 -1.76
N TYR A 93 12.03 -15.67 -2.16
CA TYR A 93 11.14 -16.53 -1.39
C TYR A 93 10.68 -15.92 -0.06
N ARG A 94 10.66 -14.59 0.03
CA ARG A 94 10.13 -13.83 1.17
C ARG A 94 9.19 -12.73 0.69
N SER A 95 8.18 -12.46 1.50
CA SER A 95 7.32 -11.29 1.32
C SER A 95 7.87 -10.12 2.13
N THR A 96 7.86 -8.94 1.50
CA THR A 96 8.19 -7.65 2.11
C THR A 96 6.94 -6.78 2.03
N SER A 97 6.61 -6.05 3.10
CA SER A 97 5.38 -5.28 3.21
C SER A 97 5.62 -3.87 3.73
N ALA A 98 4.77 -2.94 3.31
CA ALA A 98 4.83 -1.56 3.78
C ALA A 98 3.44 -0.93 3.89
N SER A 99 3.33 0.03 4.80
CA SER A 99 2.29 1.06 4.86
C SER A 99 2.95 2.41 5.12
N ALA A 100 2.20 3.50 4.98
CA ALA A 100 2.69 4.83 5.33
C ALA A 100 1.62 5.65 6.05
N LEU A 101 2.05 6.38 7.09
CA LEU A 101 1.29 7.49 7.64
C LEU A 101 1.72 8.77 6.91
N ILE A 102 0.77 9.43 6.27
CA ILE A 102 0.97 10.66 5.51
C ILE A 102 0.43 11.82 6.34
N LEU A 103 1.29 12.80 6.61
CA LEU A 103 0.91 14.08 7.22
C LEU A 103 0.83 15.12 6.10
N TYR A 104 -0.32 15.75 5.94
CA TYR A 104 -0.57 16.76 4.91
C TYR A 104 -0.26 18.18 5.40
N LYS A 105 -0.02 19.10 4.46
CA LYS A 105 0.23 20.52 4.78
C LYS A 105 -0.98 21.25 5.35
N ASP A 106 -2.19 20.73 5.11
CA ASP A 106 -3.44 21.24 5.69
C ASP A 106 -3.68 20.78 7.15
N GLY A 107 -2.75 20.01 7.72
CA GLY A 107 -2.84 19.46 9.08
C GLY A 107 -3.62 18.16 9.19
N THR A 108 -4.24 17.68 8.10
CA THR A 108 -4.88 16.36 8.07
C THR A 108 -3.85 15.24 7.92
N TYR A 109 -4.24 14.01 8.24
CA TYR A 109 -3.40 12.85 8.06
C TYR A 109 -4.22 11.65 7.58
N GLU A 110 -3.56 10.70 6.94
CA GLU A 110 -4.14 9.40 6.62
C GLU A 110 -3.09 8.30 6.68
N THR A 111 -3.54 7.06 6.89
CA THR A 111 -2.69 5.88 6.78
C THR A 111 -3.08 5.13 5.51
N THR A 112 -2.12 4.81 4.65
CA THR A 112 -2.40 4.11 3.39
C THR A 112 -2.83 2.66 3.61
N ASN A 113 -3.26 2.00 2.55
CA ASN A 113 -3.31 0.54 2.50
C ASN A 113 -1.92 -0.09 2.75
N ILE A 114 -1.91 -1.41 3.00
CA ILE A 114 -0.69 -2.21 3.06
C ILE A 114 -0.36 -2.71 1.66
N ALA A 115 0.80 -2.33 1.14
CA ALA A 115 1.39 -2.92 -0.06
C ALA A 115 2.29 -4.11 0.32
N ARG A 116 2.31 -5.13 -0.52
CA ARG A 116 3.17 -6.32 -0.36
C ARG A 116 3.89 -6.60 -1.65
N MET A 117 5.16 -6.93 -1.54
CA MET A 117 5.97 -7.41 -2.64
C MET A 117 6.58 -8.76 -2.35
N SER A 118 6.69 -9.61 -3.36
CA SER A 118 7.40 -10.87 -3.32
C SER A 118 8.35 -11.00 -4.50
N TYR A 119 9.40 -11.79 -4.33
CA TYR A 119 10.35 -12.11 -5.38
C TYR A 119 10.68 -13.60 -5.30
N GLU A 120 10.62 -14.27 -6.43
CA GLU A 120 11.06 -15.64 -6.62
C GLU A 120 12.13 -15.71 -7.70
N THR A 121 13.00 -16.70 -7.64
CA THR A 121 13.96 -16.97 -8.70
C THR A 121 13.96 -18.45 -9.02
N GLY A 122 14.58 -18.88 -10.12
CA GLY A 122 14.82 -20.30 -10.38
C GLY A 122 15.52 -20.97 -9.18
N HIS A 123 15.12 -22.20 -8.84
CA HIS A 123 15.77 -22.99 -7.82
C HIS A 123 16.92 -23.82 -8.39
#